data_AF-A0A3D4QBV3-F1
#
_entry.id   AF-A0A3D4QBV3-F1
#
_cell.length_a   1.000
_cell.length_b   1.000
_cell.length_c   1.000
_cell.angle_alpha   90.00
_cell.angle_beta   90.00
_cell.angle_gamma   90.00
#
_symmetry.space_group_name_H-M   'P 1'
#
loop_
_entity.id
_entity.type
_entity.pdbx_description
1 polymer ?
#
loop_
_entity_poly.entity_id
_entity_poly.type
_entity_poly.pdbx_seq_one_letter_code
_entity_poly.pdbx_strand_id
1 'polypeptide(L)'
;MYYYMIKAGIPENRLLLEFYSHSTQEKIGYSLRAIRQDHETRLRDLERRQQKSLAPFVPEENGEERLWAEIPEEERPLSLGIITSEFNLYRACRIAARFGYPDVCPIATRTSELMLVHLSVREAIAVFKDRLIGNI
;
A
#
# COMPACT_ATOMS: atom_id res chain seq x y z
N MET A 1 -7.83 -11.22 9.01
CA MET A 1 -6.58 -11.10 8.25
C MET A 1 -5.41 -10.66 9.13
N TYR A 2 -5.54 -9.57 9.90
CA TYR A 2 -4.48 -9.08 10.80
C TYR A 2 -3.83 -10.16 11.68
N TYR A 3 -4.62 -10.83 12.54
CA TYR A 3 -4.10 -11.91 13.39
C TYR A 3 -3.53 -13.11 12.62
N TYR A 4 -4.03 -13.37 11.41
CA TYR A 4 -3.47 -14.41 10.55
C TYR A 4 -2.06 -14.03 10.09
N MET A 5 -1.84 -12.77 9.70
CA MET A 5 -0.53 -12.26 9.29
C MET A 5 0.48 -12.26 10.46
N ILE A 6 0.04 -11.88 11.67
CA ILE A 6 0.86 -11.98 12.88
C ILE A 6 1.26 -13.44 13.15
N LYS A 7 0.29 -14.36 13.10
CA LYS A 7 0.56 -15.81 13.28
C LYS A 7 1.50 -16.37 12.20
N ALA A 8 1.46 -15.81 10.99
CA ALA A 8 2.38 -16.15 9.91
C ALA A 8 3.79 -15.53 10.07
N GLY A 9 4.04 -14.78 11.14
CA GLY A 9 5.35 -14.19 11.46
C GLY A 9 5.56 -12.76 10.97
N ILE A 10 4.52 -12.08 10.46
CA ILE A 10 4.63 -10.66 10.08
C ILE A 10 4.56 -9.81 11.36
N PRO A 11 5.58 -8.98 11.64
CA PRO A 11 5.62 -8.22 12.88
C PRO A 11 4.58 -7.10 12.86
N GLU A 12 4.01 -6.81 14.03
CA GLU A 12 2.95 -5.81 14.21
C GLU A 12 3.34 -4.41 13.76
N ASN A 13 4.61 -4.00 13.96
CA ASN A 13 5.12 -2.71 13.49
C ASN A 13 5.21 -2.57 11.96
N ARG A 14 4.94 -3.64 11.20
CA ARG A 14 4.82 -3.63 9.74
C ARG A 14 3.37 -3.75 9.25
N LEU A 15 2.41 -3.73 10.17
CA LEU A 15 0.98 -3.85 9.85
C LEU A 15 0.25 -2.56 10.22
N LEU A 16 -0.52 -2.04 9.26
CA LEU A 16 -1.49 -0.98 9.50
C LEU A 16 -2.88 -1.60 9.41
N LEU A 17 -3.76 -1.27 10.35
CA LEU A 17 -5.11 -1.83 10.44
C LEU A 17 -6.16 -0.73 10.38
N GLU A 18 -7.13 -0.90 9.49
CA GLU A 18 -8.27 -0.01 9.27
C GLU A 18 -9.56 -0.80 9.57
N PHE A 19 -10.51 -0.20 10.30
CA PHE A 19 -11.68 -0.90 10.86
C PHE A 19 -13.04 -0.35 10.42
N TYR A 20 -13.09 0.84 9.83
CA TYR A 20 -14.30 1.65 9.70
C TYR A 20 -14.85 1.70 8.28
N SER A 21 -14.21 1.05 7.31
CA SER A 21 -14.68 1.09 5.93
C SER A 21 -15.86 0.15 5.65
N HIS A 22 -16.92 0.72 5.08
CA HIS A 22 -18.13 0.03 4.64
C HIS A 22 -18.24 -0.11 3.12
N SER A 23 -17.37 0.56 2.36
CA SER A 23 -17.34 0.50 0.89
C SER A 23 -15.93 0.31 0.34
N THR A 24 -15.80 -0.11 -0.91
CA THR A 24 -14.49 -0.20 -1.61
C THR A 24 -13.80 1.16 -1.70
N GLN A 25 -14.59 2.24 -1.85
CA GLN A 25 -14.07 3.61 -1.91
C GLN A 25 -13.46 4.03 -0.56
N GLU A 26 -14.17 3.76 0.55
CA GLU A 26 -13.66 4.02 1.89
C GLU A 26 -12.46 3.15 2.22
N LYS A 27 -12.48 1.85 1.87
CA LYS A 27 -11.34 0.94 2.07
C LYS A 27 -10.07 1.53 1.48
N ILE A 28 -10.13 1.99 0.24
CA ILE A 28 -8.97 2.54 -0.46
C ILE A 28 -8.62 3.92 0.10
N GLY A 29 -9.59 4.82 0.24
CA GLY A 29 -9.33 6.17 0.73
C GLY A 29 -8.70 6.19 2.13
N TYR A 30 -9.25 5.40 3.06
CA TYR A 30 -8.73 5.31 4.44
C TYR A 30 -7.38 4.60 4.48
N SER A 31 -7.19 3.51 3.74
CA SER A 31 -5.90 2.81 3.68
C SER A 31 -4.80 3.71 3.12
N LEU A 32 -5.05 4.43 2.03
CA LEU A 32 -4.08 5.35 1.43
C LEU A 32 -3.73 6.51 2.37
N ARG A 33 -4.72 7.03 3.10
CA ARG A 33 -4.47 8.05 4.13
C ARG A 33 -3.58 7.51 5.24
N ALA A 34 -3.86 6.31 5.75
CA ALA A 34 -3.07 5.68 6.80
C ALA A 34 -1.63 5.39 6.34
N ILE A 35 -1.46 4.85 5.13
CA ILE A 35 -0.14 4.58 4.54
C ILE A 35 0.67 5.86 4.38
N ARG A 36 0.06 6.94 3.87
CA ARG A 36 0.74 8.23 3.70
C ARG A 36 1.19 8.81 5.03
N GLN A 37 0.32 8.80 6.04
CA GLN A 37 0.64 9.30 7.38
C GLN A 37 1.75 8.49 8.05
N ASP A 38 1.74 7.17 7.92
CA ASP A 38 2.79 6.28 8.43
C ASP A 38 4.12 6.55 7.71
N HIS A 39 4.11 6.66 6.38
CA HIS A 39 5.31 6.94 5.59
C HIS A 39 5.95 8.28 5.96
N GLU A 40 5.16 9.37 6.02
CA GLU A 40 5.66 10.68 6.45
C GLU A 40 6.23 10.67 7.87
N THR A 41 5.64 9.87 8.77
CA THR A 41 6.12 9.75 10.15
C THR A 41 7.46 9.02 10.19
N ARG A 42 7.62 7.95 9.41
CA ARG A 42 8.90 7.24 9.30
C ARG A 42 10.00 8.12 8.71
N LEU A 43 9.71 8.88 7.66
CA LEU A 43 10.67 9.83 7.09
C LEU A 43 11.13 10.87 8.13
N ARG A 44 10.19 11.48 8.86
CA ARG A 44 10.53 12.42 9.95
C ARG A 44 11.38 11.79 11.05
N ASP A 45 11.11 10.53 11.40
CA ASP A 45 11.90 9.82 12.41
C ASP A 45 13.30 9.44 11.90
N LEU A 46 13.45 9.15 10.61
CA LEU A 46 14.76 8.96 9.97
C LEU A 46 15.57 10.26 9.96
N GLU A 47 14.99 11.37 9.52
CA GLU A 47 15.63 12.70 9.56
C GLU A 47 16.09 13.07 10.97
N ARG A 48 15.25 12.84 11.98
CA ARG A 48 15.60 13.05 13.40
C ARG A 48 16.75 12.18 13.86
N ARG A 49 16.84 10.93 13.39
CA ARG A 49 17.95 10.02 13.70
C ARG A 49 19.24 10.47 13.02
N GLN A 50 19.20 10.84 11.74
CA GLN A 50 20.36 11.38 11.03
C GLN A 50 20.88 12.63 11.71
N GLN A 51 20.01 13.58 12.07
CA GLN A 51 20.42 14.84 12.68
C GLN A 51 21.00 14.66 14.09
N LYS A 52 20.55 13.65 14.85
CA LYS A 52 21.17 13.25 16.12
C LYS A 52 22.46 12.43 15.94
N SER A 53 22.65 11.82 14.77
CA SER A 53 23.81 10.99 14.39
C SER A 53 24.97 11.79 13.80
N LEU A 54 24.87 13.12 13.65
CA LEU A 54 26.02 13.99 13.37
C LEU A 54 26.95 14.08 14.60
N ALA A 55 27.58 12.97 14.97
CA ALA A 55 28.92 12.99 15.53
C ALA A 55 29.90 13.27 14.37
N PRO A 56 31.02 13.99 14.59
CA PRO A 56 31.97 14.28 13.52
C PRO A 56 32.46 12.99 12.86
N PHE A 57 32.31 12.91 11.54
CA PHE A 57 32.92 11.86 10.73
C PHE A 57 34.44 11.91 10.90
N VAL A 58 35.02 10.85 11.48
CA VAL A 58 36.46 10.59 11.45
C VAL A 58 36.68 9.58 10.32
N PRO A 59 37.39 9.93 9.23
CA PRO A 59 37.64 8.98 8.16
C PRO A 59 38.62 7.91 8.66
N GLU A 60 38.19 6.64 8.73
CA GLU A 60 39.14 5.53 8.67
C GLU A 60 39.43 5.24 7.21
N GLU A 61 40.68 5.52 6.83
CA GLU A 61 41.29 5.03 5.60
C GLU A 61 41.27 3.50 5.64
N ASN A 62 40.50 2.87 4.75
CA ASN A 62 40.83 1.64 4.05
C ASN A 62 39.75 1.41 3.00
N GLY A 63 40.11 1.72 1.76
CA GLY A 63 39.22 1.67 0.60
C GLY A 63 38.81 0.24 0.26
N GLU A 64 37.51 0.04 0.12
CA GLU A 64 36.91 -0.88 -0.85
C GLU A 64 35.47 -0.41 -1.11
N GLU A 65 35.29 0.25 -2.26
CA GLU A 65 34.03 0.82 -2.75
C GLU A 65 33.04 -0.28 -3.15
N ARG A 66 31.84 -0.28 -2.54
CA ARG A 66 30.61 0.32 -3.08
C ARG A 66 30.25 -0.10 -4.51
N LEU A 67 29.47 -1.18 -4.66
CA LEU A 67 28.70 -1.39 -5.90
C LEU A 67 27.37 -2.14 -5.72
N TRP A 68 26.65 -1.86 -4.64
CA TRP A 68 25.18 -1.91 -4.63
C TRP A 68 24.75 -0.76 -3.74
N ALA A 69 24.76 0.46 -4.29
CA ALA A 69 24.14 1.58 -3.60
C ALA A 69 22.65 1.24 -3.50
N GLU A 70 22.28 0.61 -2.38
CA GLU A 70 20.91 0.50 -1.94
C GLU A 70 20.35 1.91 -2.04
N ILE A 71 19.36 2.11 -2.93
CA ILE A 71 18.67 3.39 -3.03
C ILE A 71 18.28 3.75 -1.58
N PRO A 72 18.76 4.90 -1.05
CA PRO A 72 18.44 5.33 0.31
C PRO A 72 16.93 5.21 0.50
N GLU A 73 16.48 4.65 1.63
CA GLU A 73 15.06 4.42 1.89
C GLU A 73 14.21 5.70 1.73
N GLU A 74 14.87 6.86 1.90
CA GLU A 74 14.36 8.22 1.71
C GLU A 74 13.98 8.59 0.27
N GLU A 75 14.50 7.89 -0.75
CA GLU A 75 14.22 8.18 -2.17
C GLU A 75 13.32 7.14 -2.84
N ARG A 76 12.91 6.08 -2.15
CA ARG A 76 12.05 5.05 -2.77
C ARG A 76 10.61 5.55 -2.87
N PRO A 77 10.06 5.73 -4.08
CA PRO A 77 8.66 6.11 -4.21
C PRO A 77 7.76 5.03 -3.58
N LEU A 78 6.70 5.46 -2.90
CA LEU A 78 5.70 4.58 -2.30
C LEU A 78 5.15 3.61 -3.36
N SER A 79 5.62 2.36 -3.31
CA SER A 79 5.14 1.28 -4.16
C SER A 79 3.95 0.61 -3.47
N LEU A 80 2.80 0.60 -4.15
CA LEU A 80 1.54 0.13 -3.58
C LEU A 80 1.05 -1.12 -4.31
N GLY A 81 0.67 -2.14 -3.56
CA GLY A 81 0.01 -3.34 -4.07
C GLY A 81 -1.39 -3.49 -3.49
N ILE A 82 -2.36 -3.87 -4.32
CA ILE A 82 -3.74 -4.17 -3.89
C ILE A 82 -3.99 -5.67 -4.04
N ILE A 83 -4.21 -6.35 -2.90
CA ILE A 83 -4.57 -7.77 -2.86
C ILE A 83 -6.06 -7.88 -2.57
N THR A 84 -6.85 -8.42 -3.50
CA THR A 84 -8.29 -8.64 -3.31
C THR A 84 -8.81 -9.73 -4.25
N SER A 85 -10.06 -10.13 -4.09
CA SER A 85 -10.70 -11.09 -4.99
C SER A 85 -10.74 -10.57 -6.43
N GLU A 86 -10.54 -11.48 -7.39
CA GLU A 86 -10.42 -11.13 -8.81
C GLU A 86 -11.56 -10.27 -9.37
N PHE A 87 -12.80 -10.47 -8.93
CA PHE A 87 -13.94 -9.67 -9.38
C PHE A 87 -13.83 -8.19 -8.97
N ASN A 88 -13.29 -7.89 -7.78
CA ASN A 88 -13.22 -6.54 -7.20
C ASN A 88 -11.96 -5.75 -7.60
N LEU A 89 -10.99 -6.42 -8.21
CA LEU A 89 -9.66 -5.86 -8.47
C LEU A 89 -9.69 -4.66 -9.40
N TYR A 90 -10.50 -4.72 -10.46
CA TYR A 90 -10.65 -3.63 -11.43
C TYR A 90 -11.15 -2.34 -10.75
N ARG A 91 -12.27 -2.42 -10.01
CA ARG A 91 -12.85 -1.26 -9.34
C ARG A 91 -11.90 -0.70 -8.29
N ALA A 92 -11.21 -1.56 -7.56
CA ALA A 92 -10.22 -1.14 -6.58
C ALA A 92 -9.08 -0.33 -7.22
N CYS A 93 -8.51 -0.80 -8.34
CA CYS A 93 -7.44 -0.08 -9.03
C CYS A 93 -7.93 1.27 -9.59
N ARG A 94 -9.14 1.32 -10.15
CA ARG A 94 -9.74 2.56 -10.66
C ARG A 94 -9.97 3.61 -9.58
N ILE A 95 -10.43 3.17 -8.41
CA ILE A 95 -10.59 4.06 -7.25
C ILE A 95 -9.21 4.54 -6.78
N ALA A 96 -8.20 3.67 -6.68
CA ALA A 96 -6.85 4.06 -6.30
C ALA A 96 -6.22 5.09 -7.27
N ALA A 97 -6.43 4.92 -8.58
CA ALA A 97 -6.03 5.88 -9.59
C ALA A 97 -6.65 7.27 -9.35
N ARG A 98 -7.93 7.32 -8.99
CA ARG A 98 -8.61 8.59 -8.64
C ARG A 98 -8.03 9.25 -7.38
N PHE A 99 -7.50 8.46 -6.45
CA PHE A 99 -6.78 8.96 -5.28
C PHE A 99 -5.31 9.33 -5.55
N GLY A 100 -4.86 9.31 -6.81
CA GLY A 100 -3.52 9.72 -7.21
C GLY A 100 -2.49 8.59 -7.27
N TYR A 101 -2.93 7.34 -7.27
CA TYR A 101 -2.06 6.17 -7.38
C TYR A 101 -2.47 5.30 -8.58
N PRO A 102 -2.15 5.72 -9.83
CA PRO A 102 -2.52 4.98 -11.03
C PRO A 102 -1.73 3.67 -11.20
N ASP A 103 -0.49 3.64 -10.71
CA ASP A 103 0.46 2.54 -10.93
C ASP A 103 0.46 1.51 -9.78
N VAL A 104 -0.69 1.30 -9.14
CA VAL A 104 -0.83 0.26 -8.11
C VAL A 104 -0.68 -1.13 -8.72
N CYS A 105 0.08 -2.01 -8.06
CA CYS A 105 0.26 -3.39 -8.48
C CYS A 105 -0.98 -4.24 -8.09
N PRO A 106 -1.75 -4.76 -9.06
CA PRO A 106 -2.94 -5.55 -8.77
C PRO A 106 -2.59 -7.02 -8.51
N ILE A 107 -3.10 -7.60 -7.42
CA ILE A 107 -2.88 -9.01 -7.06
C ILE A 107 -4.25 -9.67 -6.84
N ALA A 108 -4.64 -10.51 -7.79
CA ALA A 108 -5.92 -11.20 -7.77
C ALA A 108 -5.88 -12.47 -6.91
N THR A 109 -6.84 -12.61 -5.99
CA THR A 109 -7.11 -13.86 -5.28
C THR A 109 -8.26 -14.60 -5.97
N ARG A 110 -8.07 -15.90 -6.24
CA ARG A 110 -9.10 -16.74 -6.86
C ARG A 110 -10.36 -16.80 -6.02
N THR A 111 -11.49 -16.72 -6.71
CA THR A 111 -12.84 -16.90 -6.19
C THR A 111 -13.36 -18.26 -6.67
N SER A 112 -14.21 -18.92 -5.89
CA SER A 112 -14.84 -20.16 -6.38
C SER A 112 -15.70 -19.87 -7.61
N GLU A 113 -15.68 -20.78 -8.60
CA GLU A 113 -16.29 -20.56 -9.92
C GLU A 113 -17.78 -20.19 -9.84
N LEU A 114 -18.53 -20.88 -8.97
CA LEU A 114 -19.96 -20.62 -8.77
C LEU A 114 -20.22 -19.21 -8.21
N MET A 115 -19.38 -18.75 -7.28
CA MET A 115 -19.51 -17.42 -6.69
C MET A 115 -18.98 -16.33 -7.60
N LEU A 116 -18.02 -16.65 -8.46
CA LEU A 116 -17.38 -15.68 -9.35
C LEU A 116 -18.39 -15.00 -10.26
N VAL A 117 -19.31 -15.74 -10.87
CA VAL A 117 -20.36 -15.18 -11.74
C VAL A 117 -21.24 -14.20 -10.96
N HIS A 118 -21.79 -14.64 -9.82
CA HIS A 118 -22.68 -13.81 -9.00
C HIS A 118 -21.98 -12.52 -8.52
N LEU A 119 -20.74 -12.64 -8.03
CA LEU A 119 -19.98 -11.52 -7.50
C LEU A 119 -19.52 -10.57 -8.62
N SER A 120 -19.17 -11.10 -9.79
CA SER A 120 -18.80 -10.28 -10.96
C SER A 120 -19.96 -9.46 -11.48
N VAL A 121 -21.19 -10.00 -11.53
CA VAL A 121 -22.38 -9.22 -11.93
C VAL A 121 -22.66 -8.10 -10.94
N ARG A 122 -22.64 -8.40 -9.64
CA ARG A 122 -22.82 -7.38 -8.59
C ARG A 122 -21.76 -6.27 -8.72
N GLU A 123 -20.53 -6.67 -9.00
CA GLU A 123 -19.40 -5.75 -9.13
C GLU A 123 -19.49 -4.92 -10.42
N ALA A 124 -19.95 -5.47 -11.53
CA ALA A 124 -20.21 -4.74 -12.77
C ALA A 124 -21.26 -3.63 -12.56
N ILE A 125 -22.32 -3.91 -11.79
CA ILE A 125 -23.31 -2.90 -11.40
C ILE A 125 -22.68 -1.81 -10.54
N ALA A 126 -21.81 -2.19 -9.59
CA ALA A 126 -21.10 -1.22 -8.75
C ALA A 126 -20.16 -0.32 -9.57
N VAL A 127 -19.42 -0.89 -10.53
CA VAL A 127 -18.59 -0.15 -11.48
C VAL A 127 -19.42 0.80 -12.33
N PHE A 128 -20.55 0.32 -12.87
CA PHE A 128 -21.45 1.16 -13.67
C PHE A 128 -21.99 2.33 -12.85
N LYS A 129 -22.45 2.06 -11.63
CA LYS A 129 -22.90 3.09 -10.68
C LYS A 129 -21.79 4.09 -10.36
N ASP A 130 -20.58 3.61 -10.07
CA ASP A 130 -19.45 4.47 -9.76
C ASP A 130 -19.08 5.34 -10.98
N ARG A 131 -19.18 4.83 -12.21
CA ARG A 131 -18.99 5.60 -13.44
C ARG A 131 -20.05 6.70 -13.62
N LEU A 132 -21.32 6.41 -13.29
CA LEU A 132 -22.40 7.40 -13.36
C LEU A 132 -22.25 8.52 -12.32
N ILE A 133 -21.80 8.19 -11.11
CA ILE A 133 -21.61 9.16 -10.01
C ILE A 133 -20.30 9.96 -10.19
N GLY A 134 -19.43 9.57 -11.13
CA GLY A 134 -18.11 10.18 -11.32
C GLY A 134 -17.09 9.71 -10.28
N ASN A 135 -17.31 8.54 -9.69
CA ASN A 135 -16.42 7.93 -8.73
C ASN A 135 -15.24 7.17 -9.35
N ILE A 136 -15.35 6.77 -10.62
CA ILE A 136 -14.30 6.17 -11.46
C ILE A 136 -14.51 6.55 -12.93
#